data_AF-A0A516NPF8-F1
#
_entry.id   AF-A0A516NPF8-F1
#
_cell.length_a   1.000
_cell.length_b   1.000
_cell.length_c   1.000
_cell.angle_alpha   90.00
_cell.angle_beta   90.00
_cell.angle_gamma   90.00
#
_symmetry.space_group_name_H-M   'P 1'
#
loop_
_entity.id
_entity.type
_entity.pdbx_description
1 polymer ?
#
loop_
_entity_poly.entity_id
_entity_poly.type
_entity_poly.pdbx_seq_one_letter_code
_entity_poly.pdbx_strand_id
1 'polypeptide(L)'
;MTSADADPNQRRQLTTTERDLDAVAAALAQWLATKVEADRPPEVTSITRPTAGGMSSTTLLFDAAWTERGAAAGGAFVARLPPEDSSFPVFETYDLATQFAVMAGVAEATDVPVPPLAWLEPDPSVLGAPFFVMRRVDGRVPEDNPPYVFLGWLFDATPEQRYAVTRNTIEVIAKIHAIEDPAERFPTLAGTGSSLRRHVDAQKAWYDWALARDGYRIPILERAFDWLEEHWPADPGPDVLSWGDARPGNIMFGDFDPVAVLDWEMAAIGPRELDVAWTVLIHRFFQDIATRFDQPGLPDFMRRSDVERLYEEFTGHRVRDLDWYLMYAALRHGIVMARIKRRMIHFGEDTDTADRDDYVMHRPLLQALLDGTYAWD
;
A
#
# COMPACT_ATOMS: atom_id res chain seq x y z
N MET A 1 -3.57 -12.20 29.74
CA MET A 1 -4.21 -10.88 29.88
C MET A 1 -5.15 -10.73 28.71
N THR A 2 -6.44 -10.59 28.97
CA THR A 2 -7.49 -10.48 27.94
C THR A 2 -7.30 -9.17 27.15
N SER A 3 -7.34 -9.26 25.82
CA SER A 3 -7.11 -8.21 24.81
C SER A 3 -8.11 -7.03 24.84
N ALA A 4 -8.86 -6.82 25.92
CA ALA A 4 -9.96 -5.85 25.98
C ALA A 4 -9.56 -4.44 26.46
N ASP A 5 -8.35 -4.23 26.99
CA ASP A 5 -7.95 -2.97 27.64
C ASP A 5 -6.83 -2.19 26.92
N ALA A 6 -6.59 -2.44 25.62
CA ALA A 6 -5.64 -1.62 24.88
C ALA A 6 -6.29 -0.29 24.49
N ASP A 7 -5.77 0.83 25.03
CA ASP A 7 -6.17 2.19 24.63
C ASP A 7 -5.91 2.38 23.12
N PRO A 8 -6.95 2.63 22.30
CA PRO A 8 -6.79 2.80 20.85
C PRO A 8 -5.93 4.03 20.48
N ASN A 9 -5.70 4.96 21.41
CA ASN A 9 -4.83 6.12 21.20
C ASN A 9 -3.36 5.83 21.49
N GLN A 10 -3.02 4.65 22.01
CA GLN A 10 -1.65 4.32 22.34
C GLN A 10 -0.86 3.88 21.10
N ARG A 11 0.15 4.66 20.71
CA ARG A 11 1.10 4.29 19.65
C ARG A 11 1.79 2.98 20.01
N ARG A 12 1.53 1.91 19.26
CA ARG A 12 2.33 0.67 19.32
C ARG A 12 3.63 0.88 18.53
N GLN A 13 4.76 0.92 19.23
CA GLN A 13 6.08 0.87 18.61
C GLN A 13 6.42 -0.57 18.28
N LEU A 14 6.51 -0.89 16.99
CA LEU A 14 7.01 -2.17 16.49
C LEU A 14 8.50 -2.06 16.23
N THR A 15 9.26 -3.10 16.56
CA THR A 15 10.73 -3.07 16.54
C THR A 15 11.30 -3.07 15.10
N THR A 16 12.25 -2.17 14.80
CA THR A 16 13.08 -2.15 13.58
C THR A 16 14.57 -2.28 13.92
N THR A 17 15.32 -3.13 13.23
CA THR A 17 16.77 -3.35 13.45
C THR A 17 17.63 -2.16 12.98
N GLU A 18 18.64 -1.81 13.78
CA GLU A 18 19.52 -0.64 13.61
C GLU A 18 20.66 -0.94 12.61
N ARG A 19 20.60 -0.39 11.38
CA ARG A 19 21.84 -0.17 10.63
C ARG A 19 22.50 1.09 11.18
N ASP A 20 23.82 1.06 11.28
CA ASP A 20 24.61 2.26 11.52
C ASP A 20 24.34 3.28 10.39
N LEU A 21 23.59 4.31 10.72
CA LEU A 21 23.15 5.33 9.77
C LEU A 21 24.34 6.10 9.18
N ASP A 22 25.44 6.24 9.94
CA ASP A 22 26.66 6.91 9.45
C ASP A 22 27.33 6.08 8.35
N ALA A 23 27.40 4.76 8.53
CA ALA A 23 27.91 3.84 7.52
C ALA A 23 27.03 3.86 6.25
N VAL A 24 25.71 3.91 6.40
CA VAL A 24 24.77 4.01 5.27
C VAL A 24 24.94 5.33 4.53
N ALA A 25 25.09 6.46 5.24
CA ALA A 25 25.32 7.76 4.63
C ALA A 25 26.63 7.77 3.83
N ALA A 26 27.71 7.21 4.36
CA ALA A 26 29.00 7.10 3.67
C ALA A 26 28.90 6.25 2.39
N ALA A 27 28.21 5.11 2.45
CA ALA A 27 27.99 4.25 1.29
C ALA A 27 27.15 4.95 0.21
N LEU A 28 26.07 5.65 0.60
CA LEU A 28 25.26 6.46 -0.30
C LEU A 28 26.05 7.59 -0.96
N ALA A 29 26.91 8.28 -0.22
CA ALA A 29 27.75 9.35 -0.76
C ALA A 29 28.73 8.82 -1.82
N GLN A 30 29.39 7.69 -1.54
CA GLN A 30 30.29 7.04 -2.49
C GLN A 30 29.55 6.55 -3.74
N TRP A 31 28.37 5.95 -3.55
CA TRP A 31 27.52 5.53 -4.64
C TRP A 31 27.03 6.71 -5.48
N LEU A 32 26.57 7.80 -4.85
CA LEU A 32 26.08 8.99 -5.55
C LEU A 32 27.19 9.62 -6.41
N ALA A 33 28.45 9.56 -5.98
CA ALA A 33 29.59 9.99 -6.78
C ALA A 33 29.72 9.27 -8.13
N THR A 34 29.11 8.08 -8.28
CA THR A 34 29.05 7.33 -9.55
C THR A 34 27.87 7.71 -10.43
N LYS A 35 26.88 8.41 -9.87
CA LYS A 35 25.62 8.76 -10.56
C LYS A 35 25.57 10.22 -11.02
N VAL A 36 26.41 11.09 -10.46
CA VAL A 36 26.44 12.53 -10.78
C VAL A 36 27.83 12.99 -11.23
N GLU A 37 27.90 13.96 -12.14
CA GLU A 37 29.14 14.60 -12.58
C GLU A 37 29.59 15.66 -11.54
N ALA A 38 29.96 15.23 -10.35
CA ALA A 38 30.33 16.15 -9.27
C ALA A 38 31.81 16.58 -9.33
N ASP A 39 32.07 17.87 -9.15
CA ASP A 39 33.42 18.47 -9.07
C ASP A 39 34.22 17.93 -7.86
N ARG A 40 33.50 17.47 -6.83
CA ARG A 40 34.01 16.88 -5.58
C ARG A 40 33.07 15.75 -5.15
N PRO A 41 33.50 14.82 -4.28
CA PRO A 41 32.60 13.80 -3.75
C PRO A 41 31.31 14.42 -3.17
N PRO A 42 30.12 13.93 -3.55
CA PRO A 42 28.86 14.36 -2.97
C PRO A 42 28.83 14.15 -1.46
N GLU A 43 28.09 15.01 -0.77
CA GLU A 43 27.81 14.88 0.66
C GLU A 43 26.39 14.35 0.85
N VAL A 44 26.23 13.36 1.75
CA VAL A 44 24.94 12.83 2.19
C VAL A 44 24.79 13.10 3.68
N THR A 45 23.70 13.74 4.07
CA THR A 45 23.44 14.20 5.44
C THR A 45 21.98 13.93 5.84
N SER A 46 21.63 14.26 7.09
CA SER A 46 20.26 14.17 7.62
C SER A 46 19.60 12.79 7.44
N ILE A 47 20.39 11.72 7.41
CA ILE A 47 19.84 10.39 7.18
C ILE A 47 18.95 9.97 8.35
N THR A 48 17.71 9.61 8.07
CA THR A 48 16.74 9.21 9.08
C THR A 48 15.83 8.09 8.57
N ARG A 49 15.27 7.34 9.51
CA ARG A 49 14.21 6.37 9.26
C ARG A 49 12.89 6.97 9.78
N PRO A 50 11.85 7.11 8.95
CA PRO A 50 10.58 7.61 9.43
C PRO A 50 9.96 6.60 10.40
N THR A 51 9.50 7.08 11.56
CA THR A 51 8.88 6.25 12.60
C THR A 51 7.50 5.72 12.18
N ALA A 52 6.88 6.32 11.17
CA ALA A 52 5.58 5.97 10.61
C ALA A 52 5.67 5.18 9.28
N GLY A 53 6.83 4.63 8.94
CA GLY A 53 7.01 3.85 7.71
C GLY A 53 6.22 2.54 7.71
N GLY A 54 5.59 2.21 6.58
CA GLY A 54 4.88 0.95 6.39
C GLY A 54 5.79 -0.29 6.56
N MET A 55 5.19 -1.43 6.92
CA MET A 55 5.92 -2.67 7.26
C MET A 55 6.51 -3.41 6.06
N SER A 56 6.14 -3.02 4.85
CA SER A 56 6.49 -3.74 3.63
C SER A 56 7.88 -3.40 3.09
N SER A 57 8.44 -2.22 3.39
CA SER A 57 9.73 -1.79 2.85
C SER A 57 10.51 -0.92 3.84
N THR A 58 11.84 -0.90 3.72
CA THR A 58 12.66 0.05 4.46
C THR A 58 12.72 1.38 3.70
N THR A 59 12.33 2.47 4.37
CA THR A 59 12.41 3.84 3.84
C THR A 59 13.52 4.61 4.56
N LEU A 60 14.44 5.20 3.80
CA LEU A 60 15.47 6.11 4.31
C LEU A 60 15.26 7.51 3.73
N LEU A 61 15.13 8.52 4.58
CA LEU A 61 15.15 9.92 4.17
C LEU A 61 16.58 10.43 4.30
N PHE A 62 17.07 11.22 3.34
CA PHE A 62 18.38 11.85 3.43
C PHE A 62 18.43 13.12 2.58
N ASP A 63 19.34 14.03 2.92
CA ASP A 63 19.69 15.15 2.06
C ASP A 63 20.99 14.83 1.32
N ALA A 64 21.11 15.28 0.07
CA ALA A 64 22.35 15.17 -0.67
C ALA A 64 22.71 16.48 -1.36
N ALA A 65 24.00 16.83 -1.35
CA ALA A 65 24.53 18.04 -1.95
C ALA A 65 25.82 17.76 -2.72
N TRP A 66 25.96 18.36 -3.89
CA TRP A 66 27.17 18.33 -4.71
C TRP A 66 27.31 19.62 -5.52
N THR A 67 28.43 19.76 -6.22
CA THR A 67 28.65 20.85 -7.19
C THR A 67 28.89 20.22 -8.55
N GLU A 68 28.18 20.67 -9.56
CA GLU A 68 28.33 20.23 -10.95
C GLU A 68 28.69 21.45 -11.80
N ARG A 69 29.89 21.46 -12.39
CA ARG A 69 30.37 22.56 -13.25
C ARG A 69 30.31 23.93 -12.55
N GLY A 70 30.64 23.97 -11.25
CA GLY A 70 30.61 25.18 -10.43
C GLY A 70 29.22 25.62 -9.94
N ALA A 71 28.15 24.90 -10.26
CA ALA A 71 26.81 25.16 -9.75
C ALA A 71 26.43 24.18 -8.63
N ALA A 72 25.84 24.68 -7.55
CA ALA A 72 25.33 23.83 -6.47
C ALA A 72 24.12 23.02 -6.96
N ALA A 73 24.14 21.72 -6.67
CA ALA A 73 23.08 20.77 -6.99
C ALA A 73 22.80 19.88 -5.77
N GLY A 74 21.59 19.33 -5.68
CA GLY A 74 21.17 18.54 -4.54
C GLY A 74 19.69 18.61 -4.22
N GLY A 75 19.37 18.16 -3.02
CA GLY A 75 18.03 18.23 -2.43
C GLY A 75 17.77 17.15 -1.40
N ALA A 76 16.51 17.02 -1.03
CA ALA A 76 16.02 15.95 -0.17
C ALA A 76 15.56 14.75 -1.01
N PHE A 77 15.92 13.56 -0.54
CA PHE A 77 15.70 12.30 -1.21
C PHE A 77 15.12 11.25 -0.26
N VAL A 78 14.52 10.23 -0.86
CA VAL A 78 14.00 9.04 -0.20
C VAL A 78 14.55 7.83 -0.92
N ALA A 79 15.23 6.93 -0.20
CA ALA A 79 15.59 5.61 -0.70
C ALA A 79 14.60 4.56 -0.19
N ARG A 80 14.10 3.70 -1.09
CA ARG A 80 13.28 2.53 -0.76
C ARG A 80 14.11 1.27 -0.96
N LEU A 81 14.16 0.41 0.06
CA LEU A 81 14.87 -0.86 0.09
C LEU A 81 13.91 -1.98 0.49
N PRO A 82 14.19 -3.25 0.13
CA PRO A 82 13.45 -4.36 0.72
C PRO A 82 13.62 -4.37 2.24
N PRO A 83 12.67 -4.97 2.97
CA PRO A 83 12.84 -5.18 4.40
C PRO A 83 13.97 -6.21 4.63
N GLU A 84 14.59 -6.14 5.80
CA GLU A 84 15.66 -7.08 6.16
C GLU A 84 15.08 -8.50 6.38
N ASP A 85 15.82 -9.56 6.05
CA ASP A 85 15.34 -10.94 6.25
C ASP A 85 14.95 -11.23 7.72
N SER A 86 15.63 -10.59 8.66
CA SER A 86 15.36 -10.65 10.10
C SER A 86 14.02 -10.02 10.49
N SER A 87 13.37 -9.27 9.61
CA SER A 87 12.16 -8.50 9.91
C SER A 87 10.85 -9.28 9.74
N PHE A 88 10.92 -10.57 9.38
CA PHE A 88 9.77 -11.42 9.06
C PHE A 88 8.89 -10.77 7.98
N PRO A 89 9.34 -10.81 6.71
CA PRO A 89 8.76 -10.01 5.63
C PRO A 89 7.28 -10.33 5.37
N VAL A 90 6.56 -9.33 4.87
CA VAL A 90 5.13 -9.44 4.52
C VAL A 90 4.94 -10.15 3.17
N PHE A 91 5.82 -9.86 2.20
CA PHE A 91 5.80 -10.46 0.87
C PHE A 91 6.94 -11.47 0.69
N GLU A 92 6.74 -12.46 -0.20
CA GLU A 92 7.75 -13.46 -0.51
C GLU A 92 8.92 -12.86 -1.29
N THR A 93 8.63 -11.93 -2.20
CA THR A 93 9.61 -11.29 -3.07
C THR A 93 9.37 -9.78 -3.14
N TYR A 94 10.45 -9.00 -3.18
CA TYR A 94 10.42 -7.55 -3.31
C TYR A 94 11.06 -7.12 -4.63
N ASP A 95 10.22 -6.80 -5.62
CA ASP A 95 10.66 -6.33 -6.94
C ASP A 95 10.59 -4.80 -7.04
N LEU A 96 11.60 -4.15 -6.45
CA LEU A 96 11.73 -2.70 -6.48
C LEU A 96 12.01 -2.14 -7.88
N ALA A 97 12.56 -2.95 -8.80
CA ALA A 97 12.82 -2.53 -10.17
C ALA A 97 11.49 -2.41 -10.95
N THR A 98 10.60 -3.38 -10.78
CA THR A 98 9.23 -3.29 -11.32
C THR A 98 8.49 -2.11 -10.70
N GLN A 99 8.60 -1.89 -9.39
CA GLN A 99 7.99 -0.72 -8.75
C GLN A 99 8.47 0.60 -9.37
N PHE A 100 9.78 0.76 -9.54
CA PHE A 100 10.38 1.95 -10.16
C PHE A 100 9.88 2.14 -11.60
N ALA A 101 9.81 1.06 -12.39
CA ALA A 101 9.33 1.10 -13.77
C ALA A 101 7.84 1.49 -13.86
N VAL A 102 7.00 0.98 -12.96
CA VAL A 102 5.58 1.36 -12.89
C VAL A 102 5.43 2.84 -12.59
N MET A 103 6.11 3.34 -11.56
CA MET A 103 6.09 4.77 -11.20
C MET A 103 6.55 5.65 -12.37
N ALA A 104 7.62 5.25 -13.08
CA ALA A 104 8.12 5.97 -14.25
C ALA A 104 7.09 5.99 -15.38
N GLY A 105 6.47 4.85 -15.68
CA GLY A 105 5.47 4.75 -16.75
C GLY A 105 4.18 5.52 -16.44
N VAL A 106 3.78 5.59 -15.17
CA VAL A 106 2.64 6.43 -14.72
C VAL A 106 2.96 7.92 -14.87
N ALA A 107 4.16 8.34 -14.46
CA ALA A 107 4.61 9.74 -14.59
C ALA A 107 4.66 10.20 -16.06
N GLU A 108 4.96 9.28 -16.98
CA GLU A 108 5.02 9.57 -18.41
C GLU A 108 3.62 9.54 -19.06
N ALA A 109 2.71 8.69 -18.60
CA ALA A 109 1.39 8.50 -19.20
C ALA A 109 0.34 9.49 -18.70
N THR A 110 0.51 10.04 -17.51
CA THR A 110 -0.55 10.77 -16.80
C THR A 110 -0.01 12.01 -16.10
N ASP A 111 -0.92 12.85 -15.61
CA ASP A 111 -0.62 13.95 -14.68
C ASP A 111 -0.77 13.55 -13.20
N VAL A 112 -0.89 12.25 -12.91
CA VAL A 112 -0.96 11.75 -11.54
C VAL A 112 0.37 12.05 -10.85
N PRO A 113 0.37 12.75 -9.70
CA PRO A 113 1.61 13.16 -9.06
C PRO A 113 2.26 11.94 -8.42
N VAL A 114 3.36 11.45 -8.99
CA VAL A 114 4.26 10.48 -8.32
C VAL A 114 5.54 11.19 -7.89
N PRO A 115 6.22 10.76 -6.82
CA PRO A 115 7.51 11.32 -6.44
C PRO A 115 8.49 11.30 -7.62
N PRO A 116 9.20 12.41 -7.91
CA PRO A 116 10.17 12.42 -8.99
C PRO A 116 11.26 11.37 -8.77
N LEU A 117 11.30 10.37 -9.65
CA LEU A 117 12.30 9.31 -9.60
C LEU A 117 13.69 9.87 -9.94
N ALA A 118 14.70 9.46 -9.17
CA ALA A 118 16.07 9.90 -9.37
C ALA A 118 16.95 8.77 -9.92
N TRP A 119 17.03 7.64 -9.21
CA TRP A 119 17.95 6.55 -9.58
C TRP A 119 17.41 5.18 -9.15
N LEU A 120 17.74 4.15 -9.92
CA LEU A 120 17.59 2.74 -9.56
C LEU A 120 18.99 2.12 -9.41
N GLU A 121 19.21 1.36 -8.35
CA GLU A 121 20.43 0.59 -8.11
C GLU A 121 20.08 -0.89 -7.89
N PRO A 122 20.27 -1.74 -8.93
CA PRO A 122 20.01 -3.16 -8.81
C PRO A 122 21.13 -3.93 -8.09
N ASP A 123 22.35 -3.38 -7.98
CA ASP A 123 23.46 -4.09 -7.33
C ASP A 123 23.35 -4.00 -5.79
N PRO A 124 23.19 -5.15 -5.09
CA PRO A 124 23.12 -5.16 -3.64
C PRO A 124 24.45 -4.79 -2.96
N SER A 125 25.58 -4.70 -3.68
CA SER A 125 26.90 -4.41 -3.10
C SER A 125 26.99 -3.08 -2.35
N VAL A 126 26.11 -2.11 -2.67
CA VAL A 126 26.13 -0.77 -2.08
C VAL A 126 25.52 -0.74 -0.68
N LEU A 127 24.28 -1.23 -0.53
CA LEU A 127 23.51 -1.17 0.72
C LEU A 127 23.10 -2.56 1.24
N GLY A 128 23.69 -3.63 0.72
CA GLY A 128 23.32 -5.01 1.02
C GLY A 128 22.02 -5.47 0.36
N ALA A 129 21.37 -4.63 -0.43
CA ALA A 129 20.13 -4.92 -1.15
C ALA A 129 19.93 -3.95 -2.33
N PRO A 130 19.17 -4.34 -3.37
CA PRO A 130 18.71 -3.41 -4.39
C PRO A 130 17.87 -2.28 -3.78
N PHE A 131 17.93 -1.10 -4.37
CA PHE A 131 17.15 0.05 -3.92
C PHE A 131 16.87 1.02 -5.06
N PHE A 132 15.87 1.87 -4.87
CA PHE A 132 15.71 3.05 -5.71
C PHE A 132 15.59 4.31 -4.87
N VAL A 133 15.88 5.45 -5.50
CA VAL A 133 15.87 6.77 -4.91
C VAL A 133 14.91 7.66 -5.70
N MET A 134 14.12 8.42 -4.95
CA MET A 134 13.21 9.45 -5.46
C MET A 134 13.42 10.76 -4.68
N ARG A 135 12.97 11.88 -5.22
CA ARG A 135 12.94 13.15 -4.49
C ARG A 135 11.91 13.08 -3.37
N ARG A 136 12.24 13.67 -2.22
CA ARG A 136 11.28 13.83 -1.13
C ARG A 136 10.20 14.82 -1.57
N VAL A 137 8.94 14.44 -1.34
CA VAL A 137 7.78 15.30 -1.51
C VAL A 137 7.27 15.66 -0.12
N ASP A 138 6.90 16.92 0.09
CA ASP A 138 6.29 17.38 1.34
C ASP A 138 4.77 17.29 1.27
N GLY A 139 4.14 16.81 2.34
CA GLY A 139 2.70 16.60 2.39
C GLY A 139 2.30 15.80 3.63
N ARG A 140 0.99 15.60 3.80
CA ARG A 140 0.41 14.83 4.91
C ARG A 140 -0.27 13.59 4.39
N VAL A 141 -0.12 12.49 5.10
CA VAL A 141 -0.78 11.21 4.79
C VAL A 141 -1.84 10.95 5.86
N PRO A 142 -3.03 10.41 5.54
CA PRO A 142 -3.93 9.83 6.53
C PRO A 142 -3.24 8.63 7.21
N GLU A 143 -2.99 8.72 8.52
CA GLU A 143 -2.23 7.68 9.25
C GLU A 143 -3.02 6.37 9.39
N ASP A 144 -2.31 5.23 9.34
CA ASP A 144 -2.88 3.90 9.59
C ASP A 144 -2.78 3.47 11.06
N ASN A 145 -1.85 4.06 11.84
CA ASN A 145 -1.61 3.68 13.22
C ASN A 145 -1.16 4.88 14.09
N PRO A 146 -2.04 5.41 14.96
CA PRO A 146 -3.46 5.06 15.08
C PRO A 146 -4.23 5.42 13.79
N PRO A 147 -5.28 4.66 13.41
CA PRO A 147 -6.03 4.92 12.18
C PRO A 147 -6.64 6.33 12.13
N TYR A 148 -6.64 6.94 10.94
CA TYR A 148 -7.15 8.30 10.68
C TYR A 148 -8.63 8.52 11.03
N VAL A 149 -9.38 7.46 11.33
CA VAL A 149 -10.77 7.54 11.82
C VAL A 149 -10.85 7.88 13.31
N PHE A 150 -9.73 7.88 14.03
CA PHE A 150 -9.69 8.24 15.46
C PHE A 150 -9.10 9.63 15.71
N LEU A 151 -8.13 10.04 14.90
CA LEU A 151 -7.42 11.31 15.06
C LEU A 151 -6.65 11.70 13.80
N GLY A 152 -6.15 12.94 13.80
CA GLY A 152 -5.31 13.48 12.74
C GLY A 152 -6.08 14.43 11.83
N TRP A 153 -5.37 15.02 10.87
CA TRP A 153 -5.91 16.12 10.06
C TRP A 153 -7.15 15.74 9.25
N LEU A 154 -7.30 14.47 8.86
CA LEU A 154 -8.47 13.99 8.12
C LEU A 154 -9.67 13.79 9.05
N PHE A 155 -9.43 13.38 10.30
CA PHE A 155 -10.47 13.32 11.33
C PHE A 155 -11.02 14.71 11.65
N ASP A 156 -10.11 15.68 11.82
CA ASP A 156 -10.43 17.07 12.16
C ASP A 156 -11.00 17.89 10.99
N ALA A 157 -10.98 17.34 9.77
CA ALA A 157 -11.46 18.01 8.57
C ALA A 157 -12.98 18.24 8.58
N THR A 158 -13.46 19.22 7.80
CA THR A 158 -14.91 19.37 7.59
C THR A 158 -15.45 18.27 6.66
N PRO A 159 -16.76 18.00 6.64
CA PRO A 159 -17.35 17.07 5.67
C PRO A 159 -17.01 17.41 4.21
N GLU A 160 -16.98 18.70 3.86
CA GLU A 160 -16.63 19.16 2.52
C GLU A 160 -15.18 18.86 2.16
N GLN A 161 -14.26 19.02 3.12
CA GLN A 161 -12.85 18.69 2.96
C GLN A 161 -12.62 17.18 2.84
N ARG A 162 -13.31 16.36 3.65
CA ARG A 162 -13.28 14.90 3.51
C ARG A 162 -13.82 14.45 2.16
N TYR A 163 -14.92 15.04 1.71
CA TYR A 163 -15.47 14.76 0.38
C TYR A 163 -14.51 15.14 -0.75
N ALA A 164 -13.79 16.27 -0.61
CA ALA A 164 -12.73 16.64 -1.56
C ALA A 164 -11.62 15.58 -1.62
N VAL A 165 -11.16 15.06 -0.47
CA VAL A 165 -10.17 13.96 -0.42
C VAL A 165 -10.71 12.69 -1.09
N THR A 166 -11.98 12.32 -0.84
CA THR A 166 -12.63 11.20 -1.53
C THR A 166 -12.63 11.42 -3.04
N ARG A 167 -13.13 12.56 -3.52
CA ARG A 167 -13.17 12.89 -4.96
C ARG A 167 -11.78 12.84 -5.59
N ASN A 168 -10.79 13.49 -4.98
CA ASN A 168 -9.42 13.58 -5.50
C ASN A 168 -8.74 12.20 -5.54
N THR A 169 -8.99 11.35 -4.56
CA THR A 169 -8.48 9.96 -4.56
C THR A 169 -9.09 9.15 -5.70
N ILE A 170 -10.40 9.27 -5.93
CA ILE A 170 -11.07 8.55 -7.03
C ILE A 170 -10.65 9.09 -8.39
N GLU A 171 -10.38 10.39 -8.51
CA GLU A 171 -9.81 10.99 -9.73
C GLU A 171 -8.42 10.42 -10.05
N VAL A 172 -7.55 10.26 -9.04
CA VAL A 172 -6.24 9.61 -9.20
C VAL A 172 -6.41 8.18 -9.74
N ILE A 173 -7.28 7.37 -9.14
CA ILE A 173 -7.53 6.00 -9.60
C ILE A 173 -8.08 6.00 -11.03
N ALA A 174 -9.02 6.89 -11.33
CA ALA A 174 -9.59 7.04 -12.68
C ALA A 174 -8.51 7.37 -13.73
N LYS A 175 -7.60 8.28 -13.42
CA LYS A 175 -6.48 8.66 -14.32
C LYS A 175 -5.50 7.53 -14.55
N ILE A 176 -5.16 6.76 -13.52
CA ILE A 176 -4.31 5.56 -13.63
C ILE A 176 -5.01 4.53 -14.54
N HIS A 177 -6.31 4.33 -14.35
CA HIS A 177 -7.09 3.37 -15.15
C HIS A 177 -7.31 3.81 -16.60
N ALA A 178 -7.05 5.08 -16.93
CA ALA A 178 -7.18 5.63 -18.27
C ALA A 178 -5.92 5.46 -19.14
N ILE A 179 -4.83 4.91 -18.59
CA ILE A 179 -3.62 4.62 -19.36
C ILE A 179 -3.95 3.60 -20.46
N GLU A 180 -3.74 3.99 -21.71
CA GLU A 180 -3.95 3.15 -22.88
C GLU A 180 -2.90 2.02 -22.95
N ASP A 181 -3.35 0.84 -23.42
CA ASP A 181 -2.52 -0.35 -23.62
C ASP A 181 -1.60 -0.72 -22.44
N PRO A 182 -2.15 -0.88 -21.22
CA PRO A 182 -1.36 -0.98 -19.99
C PRO A 182 -0.44 -2.22 -19.97
N ALA A 183 -0.82 -3.33 -20.61
CA ALA A 183 0.05 -4.50 -20.70
C ALA A 183 1.29 -4.28 -21.60
N GLU A 184 1.19 -3.43 -22.62
CA GLU A 184 2.34 -3.05 -23.46
C GLU A 184 3.23 -2.06 -22.72
N ARG A 185 2.62 -1.11 -22.01
CA ARG A 185 3.36 -0.10 -21.25
C ARG A 185 4.06 -0.66 -20.01
N PHE A 186 3.46 -1.65 -19.35
CA PHE A 186 3.96 -2.29 -18.14
C PHE A 186 4.21 -3.79 -18.38
N PRO A 187 5.19 -4.14 -19.23
CA PRO A 187 5.38 -5.52 -19.68
C PRO A 187 5.81 -6.47 -18.54
N THR A 188 6.39 -5.95 -17.47
CA THR A 188 6.76 -6.74 -16.27
C THR A 188 5.53 -7.19 -15.46
N LEU A 189 4.40 -6.48 -15.57
CA LEU A 189 3.12 -6.83 -14.95
C LEU A 189 2.22 -7.66 -15.87
N ALA A 190 2.54 -7.71 -17.16
CA ALA A 190 1.77 -8.42 -18.16
C ALA A 190 1.89 -9.94 -17.98
N GLY A 191 0.86 -10.67 -18.39
CA GLY A 191 0.85 -12.13 -18.37
C GLY A 191 -0.19 -12.68 -19.34
N THR A 192 -0.12 -13.99 -19.57
CA THR A 192 -1.02 -14.67 -20.52
C THR A 192 -2.32 -15.13 -19.84
N GLY A 193 -3.41 -15.18 -20.61
CA GLY A 193 -4.74 -15.57 -20.10
C GLY A 193 -5.41 -14.49 -19.26
N SER A 194 -6.36 -14.88 -18.42
CA SER A 194 -7.12 -13.96 -17.57
C SER A 194 -6.24 -13.36 -16.47
N SER A 195 -6.10 -12.03 -16.49
CA SER A 195 -5.48 -11.22 -15.44
C SER A 195 -6.07 -11.47 -14.06
N LEU A 196 -7.41 -11.47 -13.95
CA LEU A 196 -8.11 -11.70 -12.69
C LEU A 196 -7.78 -13.08 -12.13
N ARG A 197 -7.76 -14.11 -12.98
CA ARG A 197 -7.38 -15.46 -12.59
C ARG A 197 -5.95 -15.51 -12.07
N ARG A 198 -4.99 -14.97 -12.82
CA ARG A 198 -3.59 -14.88 -12.37
C ARG A 198 -3.46 -14.14 -11.04
N HIS A 199 -4.21 -13.06 -10.86
CA HIS A 199 -4.17 -12.27 -9.65
C HIS A 199 -4.71 -13.06 -8.44
N VAL A 200 -5.85 -13.75 -8.57
CA VAL A 200 -6.39 -14.62 -7.50
C VAL A 200 -5.47 -15.80 -7.20
N ASP A 201 -4.92 -16.45 -8.23
CA ASP A 201 -3.98 -17.56 -8.07
C ASP A 201 -2.70 -17.11 -7.34
N ALA A 202 -2.20 -15.91 -7.65
CA ALA A 202 -1.06 -15.31 -6.94
C ALA A 202 -1.39 -15.01 -5.47
N GLN A 203 -2.60 -14.51 -5.17
CA GLN A 203 -3.03 -14.31 -3.77
C GLN A 203 -3.17 -15.63 -3.02
N LYS A 204 -3.63 -16.69 -3.68
CA LYS A 204 -3.69 -18.03 -3.10
C LYS A 204 -2.29 -18.59 -2.81
N ALA A 205 -1.35 -18.43 -3.75
CA ALA A 205 0.04 -18.82 -3.54
C ALA A 205 0.67 -18.04 -2.38
N TRP A 206 0.36 -16.74 -2.27
CA TRP A 206 0.82 -15.91 -1.16
C TRP A 206 0.22 -16.35 0.19
N TYR A 207 -1.07 -16.66 0.27
CA TYR A 207 -1.69 -17.28 1.45
C TYR A 207 -0.97 -18.58 1.85
N ASP A 208 -0.70 -19.44 0.87
CA ASP A 208 -0.04 -20.72 1.13
C ASP A 208 1.37 -20.51 1.70
N TRP A 209 2.17 -19.62 1.11
CA TRP A 209 3.50 -19.27 1.61
C TRP A 209 3.46 -18.56 2.97
N ALA A 210 2.61 -17.55 3.12
CA ALA A 210 2.57 -16.68 4.29
C ALA A 210 2.05 -17.40 5.54
N LEU A 211 1.22 -18.43 5.36
CA LEU A 211 0.39 -19.02 6.41
C LEU A 211 0.28 -20.55 6.29
N ALA A 212 -0.34 -21.07 5.23
CA ALA A 212 -0.83 -22.44 5.22
C ALA A 212 0.28 -23.50 5.25
N ARG A 213 1.40 -23.28 4.54
CA ARG A 213 2.56 -24.19 4.52
C ARG A 213 3.24 -24.33 5.88
N ASP A 214 3.12 -23.32 6.73
CA ASP A 214 3.63 -23.32 8.10
C ASP A 214 2.62 -23.90 9.11
N GLY A 215 1.49 -24.45 8.64
CA GLY A 215 0.45 -25.04 9.46
C GLY A 215 -0.59 -24.04 10.00
N TYR A 216 -0.52 -22.76 9.60
CA TYR A 216 -1.47 -21.71 9.99
C TYR A 216 -2.61 -21.62 8.98
N ARG A 217 -3.39 -22.70 8.83
CA ARG A 217 -4.60 -22.67 7.99
C ARG A 217 -5.69 -21.85 8.66
N ILE A 218 -6.29 -20.91 7.93
CA ILE A 218 -7.29 -19.98 8.43
C ILE A 218 -8.64 -20.29 7.77
N PRO A 219 -9.54 -21.01 8.46
CA PRO A 219 -10.80 -21.50 7.89
C PRO A 219 -11.64 -20.43 7.19
N ILE A 220 -11.75 -19.23 7.76
CA ILE A 220 -12.57 -18.16 7.16
C ILE A 220 -11.99 -17.65 5.83
N LEU A 221 -10.66 -17.60 5.68
CA LEU A 221 -10.02 -17.20 4.42
C LEU A 221 -10.17 -18.31 3.37
N GLU A 222 -10.08 -19.58 3.77
CA GLU A 222 -10.29 -20.71 2.85
C GLU A 222 -11.73 -20.76 2.33
N ARG A 223 -12.72 -20.53 3.20
CA ARG A 223 -14.12 -20.37 2.78
C ARG A 223 -14.32 -19.19 1.83
N ALA A 224 -13.60 -18.08 2.04
CA ALA A 224 -13.67 -16.94 1.13
C ALA A 224 -13.04 -17.25 -0.24
N PHE A 225 -11.95 -18.03 -0.31
CA PHE A 225 -11.45 -18.54 -1.60
C PHE A 225 -12.51 -19.40 -2.31
N ASP A 226 -13.14 -20.35 -1.59
CA ASP A 226 -14.19 -21.19 -2.16
C ASP A 226 -15.36 -20.35 -2.69
N TRP A 227 -15.79 -19.34 -1.91
CA TRP A 227 -16.84 -18.42 -2.31
C TRP A 227 -16.48 -17.66 -3.59
N LEU A 228 -15.24 -17.19 -3.73
CA LEU A 228 -14.79 -16.47 -4.94
C LEU A 228 -14.85 -17.34 -6.19
N GLU A 229 -14.52 -18.63 -6.08
CA GLU A 229 -14.63 -19.59 -7.20
C GLU A 229 -16.09 -19.84 -7.59
N GLU A 230 -16.98 -19.98 -6.60
CA GLU A 230 -18.41 -20.22 -6.84
C GLU A 230 -19.13 -19.01 -7.48
N HIS A 231 -18.63 -17.80 -7.23
CA HIS A 231 -19.27 -16.54 -7.63
C HIS A 231 -18.45 -15.76 -8.68
N TRP A 232 -17.55 -16.43 -9.40
CA TRP A 232 -16.63 -15.78 -10.33
C TRP A 232 -17.33 -14.84 -11.33
N PRO A 233 -16.85 -13.58 -11.53
CA PRO A 233 -17.48 -12.64 -12.45
C PRO A 233 -17.49 -13.18 -13.88
N ALA A 234 -18.66 -13.17 -14.53
CA ALA A 234 -18.82 -13.68 -15.88
C ALA A 234 -18.09 -12.81 -16.93
N ASP A 235 -18.04 -11.50 -16.70
CA ASP A 235 -17.33 -10.54 -17.55
C ASP A 235 -16.55 -9.54 -16.69
N PRO A 236 -15.28 -9.85 -16.36
CA PRO A 236 -14.38 -8.91 -15.67
C PRO A 236 -14.13 -7.62 -16.46
N GLY A 237 -14.47 -7.56 -17.75
CA GLY A 237 -14.19 -6.44 -18.65
C GLY A 237 -12.71 -6.24 -18.97
N PRO A 238 -12.34 -5.09 -19.57
CA PRO A 238 -10.97 -4.83 -19.98
C PRO A 238 -10.06 -4.57 -18.78
N ASP A 239 -8.82 -5.02 -18.92
CA ASP A 239 -7.77 -4.77 -17.94
C ASP A 239 -7.28 -3.32 -17.99
N VAL A 240 -6.90 -2.83 -16.82
CA VAL A 240 -6.22 -1.55 -16.61
C VAL A 240 -4.91 -1.79 -15.86
N LEU A 241 -4.08 -0.74 -15.73
CA LEU A 241 -3.12 -0.72 -14.63
C LEU A 241 -3.91 -0.56 -13.33
N SER A 242 -3.92 -1.58 -12.49
CA SER A 242 -4.36 -1.51 -11.09
C SER A 242 -3.17 -1.08 -10.24
N TRP A 243 -3.35 -0.01 -9.46
CA TRP A 243 -2.38 0.49 -8.50
C TRP A 243 -2.13 -0.52 -7.37
N GLY A 244 -3.15 -1.27 -6.96
CA GLY A 244 -3.01 -2.37 -6.00
C GLY A 244 -3.35 -1.97 -4.58
N ASP A 245 -2.47 -1.25 -3.88
CA ASP A 245 -2.77 -0.68 -2.55
C ASP A 245 -3.43 0.71 -2.68
N ALA A 246 -4.53 0.74 -3.44
CA ALA A 246 -5.20 1.96 -3.86
C ALA A 246 -6.04 2.58 -2.75
N ARG A 247 -5.43 3.41 -1.90
CA ARG A 247 -6.09 4.00 -0.72
C ARG A 247 -5.55 5.39 -0.34
N PRO A 248 -6.33 6.23 0.37
CA PRO A 248 -5.89 7.55 0.82
C PRO A 248 -4.62 7.54 1.66
N GLY A 249 -4.40 6.49 2.47
CA GLY A 249 -3.19 6.33 3.28
C GLY A 249 -1.90 6.14 2.48
N ASN A 250 -1.99 5.97 1.16
CA ASN A 250 -0.83 5.96 0.25
C ASN A 250 -0.79 7.18 -0.68
N ILE A 251 -1.54 8.24 -0.34
CA ILE A 251 -1.48 9.53 -1.02
C ILE A 251 -1.00 10.57 -0.03
N MET A 252 0.01 11.33 -0.42
CA MET A 252 0.39 12.57 0.27
C MET A 252 -0.50 13.70 -0.22
N PHE A 253 -1.02 14.49 0.72
CA PHE A 253 -1.88 15.63 0.44
C PHE A 253 -1.25 16.95 0.89
N GLY A 254 -1.35 17.96 0.02
CA GLY A 254 -1.16 19.38 0.34
C GLY A 254 -2.49 20.08 0.21
N ASP A 255 -2.98 20.74 1.27
CA ASP A 255 -4.30 21.41 1.26
C ASP A 255 -5.47 20.54 0.72
N PHE A 256 -5.47 19.24 1.05
CA PHE A 256 -6.47 18.24 0.61
C PHE A 256 -6.37 17.80 -0.86
N ASP A 257 -5.39 18.32 -1.62
CA ASP A 257 -5.07 17.88 -2.98
C ASP A 257 -3.89 16.88 -3.00
N PRO A 258 -3.94 15.83 -3.85
CA PRO A 258 -2.83 14.89 -4.00
C PRO A 258 -1.56 15.58 -4.49
N VAL A 259 -0.44 15.34 -3.81
CA VAL A 259 0.89 15.83 -4.20
C VAL A 259 1.90 14.69 -4.44
N ALA A 260 1.59 13.47 -3.98
CA ALA A 260 2.32 12.26 -4.33
C ALA A 260 1.47 11.00 -4.10
N VAL A 261 1.45 10.10 -5.09
CA VAL A 261 0.88 8.75 -5.02
C VAL A 261 2.01 7.76 -4.79
N LEU A 262 1.94 7.06 -3.67
CA LEU A 262 2.98 6.20 -3.15
C LEU A 262 2.61 4.72 -3.29
N ASP A 263 3.52 3.87 -2.84
CA ASP A 263 3.31 2.44 -2.62
C ASP A 263 2.72 1.67 -3.81
N TRP A 264 3.60 1.36 -4.77
CA TRP A 264 3.27 0.69 -6.04
C TRP A 264 3.68 -0.79 -6.06
N GLU A 265 3.97 -1.38 -4.90
CA GLU A 265 4.47 -2.76 -4.81
C GLU A 265 3.41 -3.82 -5.13
N MET A 266 2.14 -3.46 -5.01
CA MET A 266 0.99 -4.31 -5.34
C MET A 266 0.42 -4.03 -6.74
N ALA A 267 1.09 -3.21 -7.55
CA ALA A 267 0.61 -2.86 -8.88
C ALA A 267 0.49 -4.10 -9.78
N ALA A 268 -0.57 -4.16 -10.58
CA ALA A 268 -0.87 -5.30 -11.42
C ALA A 268 -1.63 -4.88 -12.68
N ILE A 269 -1.66 -5.76 -13.68
CA ILE A 269 -2.64 -5.67 -14.77
C ILE A 269 -3.87 -6.48 -14.38
N GLY A 270 -5.05 -5.85 -14.36
CA GLY A 270 -6.30 -6.52 -14.01
C GLY A 270 -7.54 -5.64 -14.11
N PRO A 271 -8.71 -6.19 -13.75
CA PRO A 271 -9.96 -5.44 -13.76
C PRO A 271 -9.90 -4.23 -12.84
N ARG A 272 -10.44 -3.11 -13.30
CA ARG A 272 -10.50 -1.84 -12.57
C ARG A 272 -11.19 -1.95 -11.21
N GLU A 273 -12.11 -2.89 -11.06
CA GLU A 273 -12.86 -3.09 -9.82
C GLU A 273 -11.98 -3.59 -8.66
N LEU A 274 -10.76 -4.09 -8.95
CA LEU A 274 -9.76 -4.42 -7.93
C LEU A 274 -9.40 -3.22 -7.03
N ASP A 275 -9.07 -2.07 -7.63
CA ASP A 275 -8.69 -0.86 -6.89
C ASP A 275 -9.89 -0.18 -6.24
N VAL A 276 -11.02 -0.15 -6.96
CA VAL A 276 -12.27 0.46 -6.46
C VAL A 276 -12.74 -0.25 -5.18
N ALA A 277 -12.77 -1.59 -5.19
CA ALA A 277 -13.13 -2.37 -4.02
C ALA A 277 -12.13 -2.23 -2.88
N TRP A 278 -10.83 -2.16 -3.20
CA TRP A 278 -9.77 -2.00 -2.21
C TRP A 278 -9.93 -0.69 -1.42
N THR A 279 -10.15 0.44 -2.11
CA THR A 279 -10.36 1.74 -1.44
C THR A 279 -11.55 1.71 -0.48
N VAL A 280 -12.68 1.14 -0.91
CA VAL A 280 -13.91 1.07 -0.10
C VAL A 280 -13.69 0.17 1.12
N LEU A 281 -13.09 -1.01 0.92
CA LEU A 281 -12.83 -1.95 1.99
C LEU A 281 -11.90 -1.37 3.05
N ILE A 282 -10.77 -0.77 2.67
CA ILE A 282 -9.78 -0.31 3.66
C ILE A 282 -10.38 0.76 4.56
N HIS A 283 -11.18 1.68 4.01
CA HIS A 283 -11.90 2.62 4.84
C HIS A 283 -12.91 1.93 5.76
N ARG A 284 -13.71 0.99 5.25
CA ARG A 284 -14.68 0.26 6.09
C ARG A 284 -14.04 -0.58 7.18
N PHE A 285 -12.88 -1.18 6.93
CA PHE A 285 -12.10 -1.85 7.94
C PHE A 285 -11.81 -0.92 9.13
N PHE A 286 -11.30 0.29 8.88
CA PHE A 286 -11.05 1.26 9.95
C PHE A 286 -12.34 1.75 10.61
N GLN A 287 -13.39 2.01 9.83
CA GLN A 287 -14.67 2.46 10.35
C GLN A 287 -15.35 1.41 11.26
N ASP A 288 -15.22 0.13 10.95
CA ASP A 288 -15.75 -0.96 11.78
C ASP A 288 -14.98 -1.07 13.10
N ILE A 289 -13.67 -0.81 13.10
CA ILE A 289 -12.89 -0.69 14.34
C ILE A 289 -13.43 0.48 15.17
N ALA A 290 -13.62 1.66 14.58
CA ALA A 290 -14.18 2.81 15.29
C ALA A 290 -15.55 2.50 15.91
N THR A 291 -16.46 1.91 15.12
CA THR A 291 -17.79 1.50 15.55
C THR A 291 -17.74 0.50 16.71
N ARG A 292 -16.82 -0.47 16.66
CA ARG A 292 -16.61 -1.46 17.74
C ARG A 292 -16.16 -0.82 19.06
N PHE A 293 -15.45 0.31 19.01
CA PHE A 293 -15.02 1.07 20.18
C PHE A 293 -15.98 2.23 20.54
N ASP A 294 -17.22 2.19 20.04
CA ASP A 294 -18.23 3.24 20.22
C ASP A 294 -17.72 4.64 19.83
N GLN A 295 -16.80 4.71 18.87
CA GLN A 295 -16.29 5.95 18.29
C GLN A 295 -17.04 6.30 17.00
N PRO A 296 -17.27 7.59 16.73
CA PRO A 296 -18.01 8.00 15.53
C PRO A 296 -17.29 7.62 14.24
N GLY A 297 -15.95 7.62 14.23
CA GLY A 297 -15.17 7.44 13.02
C GLY A 297 -15.44 8.54 11.99
N LEU A 298 -15.40 8.17 10.71
CA LEU A 298 -15.66 9.03 9.55
C LEU A 298 -16.69 8.38 8.60
N PRO A 299 -17.96 8.23 9.00
CA PRO A 299 -18.97 7.48 8.24
C PRO A 299 -19.37 8.15 6.91
N ASP A 300 -19.00 9.42 6.71
CA ASP A 300 -19.22 10.19 5.49
C ASP A 300 -18.07 10.10 4.48
N PHE A 301 -16.94 9.49 4.87
CA PHE A 301 -15.76 9.35 4.02
C PHE A 301 -15.79 8.04 3.25
N MET A 302 -15.36 8.03 1.98
CA MET A 302 -15.20 6.82 1.16
C MET A 302 -16.40 5.85 1.17
N ARG A 303 -17.63 6.37 1.29
CA ARG A 303 -18.85 5.57 1.18
C ARG A 303 -18.90 4.87 -0.17
N ARG A 304 -19.38 3.64 -0.19
CA ARG A 304 -19.39 2.82 -1.42
C ARG A 304 -20.14 3.54 -2.54
N SER A 305 -21.32 4.07 -2.22
CA SER A 305 -22.16 4.80 -3.18
C SER A 305 -21.50 6.07 -3.73
N ASP A 306 -20.70 6.78 -2.93
CA ASP A 306 -19.95 7.94 -3.43
C ASP A 306 -18.80 7.53 -4.32
N VAL A 307 -18.06 6.46 -3.95
CA VAL A 307 -16.95 5.93 -4.75
C VAL A 307 -17.44 5.42 -6.10
N GLU A 308 -18.49 4.60 -6.15
CA GLU A 308 -19.09 4.10 -7.40
C GLU A 308 -19.52 5.25 -8.31
N ARG A 309 -20.25 6.24 -7.75
CA ARG A 309 -20.74 7.40 -8.49
C ARG A 309 -19.61 8.26 -9.04
N LEU A 310 -18.62 8.59 -8.21
CA LEU A 310 -17.48 9.43 -8.63
C LEU A 310 -16.63 8.71 -9.69
N TYR A 311 -16.41 7.40 -9.53
CA TYR A 311 -15.65 6.64 -10.49
C TYR A 311 -16.36 6.59 -11.86
N GLU A 312 -17.67 6.38 -11.87
CA GLU A 312 -18.49 6.46 -13.09
C GLU A 312 -18.48 7.87 -13.70
N GLU A 313 -18.54 8.93 -12.89
CA GLU A 313 -18.46 10.33 -13.35
C GLU A 313 -17.12 10.62 -14.07
N PHE A 314 -16.00 10.16 -13.51
CA PHE A 314 -14.68 10.43 -14.08
C PHE A 314 -14.35 9.57 -15.30
N THR A 315 -14.85 8.32 -15.36
CA THR A 315 -14.43 7.36 -16.37
C THR A 315 -15.50 7.03 -17.41
N GLY A 316 -16.77 7.35 -17.13
CA GLY A 316 -17.92 6.86 -17.89
C GLY A 316 -18.19 5.37 -17.72
N HIS A 317 -17.43 4.67 -16.87
CA HIS A 317 -17.60 3.24 -16.62
C HIS A 317 -18.40 2.99 -15.35
N ARG A 318 -19.50 2.27 -15.50
CA ARG A 318 -20.28 1.77 -14.36
C ARG A 318 -19.60 0.54 -13.77
N VAL A 319 -19.22 0.63 -12.50
CA VAL A 319 -18.62 -0.47 -11.72
C VAL A 319 -19.53 -1.70 -11.74
N ARG A 320 -18.97 -2.90 -11.98
CA ARG A 320 -19.70 -4.17 -12.11
C ARG A 320 -19.27 -5.16 -11.03
N ASP A 321 -20.20 -6.00 -10.59
CA ASP A 321 -19.94 -7.13 -9.69
C ASP A 321 -19.12 -6.76 -8.43
N LEU A 322 -19.26 -5.52 -7.93
CA LEU A 322 -18.38 -4.96 -6.90
C LEU A 322 -18.38 -5.80 -5.62
N ASP A 323 -19.48 -6.47 -5.29
CA ASP A 323 -19.56 -7.36 -4.13
C ASP A 323 -18.53 -8.51 -4.18
N TRP A 324 -18.27 -9.06 -5.37
CA TRP A 324 -17.24 -10.06 -5.56
C TRP A 324 -15.85 -9.48 -5.29
N TYR A 325 -15.57 -8.29 -5.82
CA TYR A 325 -14.29 -7.61 -5.61
C TYR A 325 -14.09 -7.13 -4.18
N LEU A 326 -15.18 -6.77 -3.47
CA LEU A 326 -15.15 -6.42 -2.04
C LEU A 326 -14.87 -7.65 -1.17
N MET A 327 -15.48 -8.80 -1.47
CA MET A 327 -15.10 -10.07 -0.84
C MET A 327 -13.63 -10.38 -1.09
N TYR A 328 -13.18 -10.24 -2.34
CA TYR A 328 -11.80 -10.52 -2.69
C TYR A 328 -10.80 -9.57 -2.00
N ALA A 329 -11.11 -8.28 -1.93
CA ALA A 329 -10.33 -7.33 -1.16
C ALA A 329 -10.30 -7.73 0.33
N ALA A 330 -11.44 -8.15 0.91
CA ALA A 330 -11.53 -8.54 2.32
C ALA A 330 -10.69 -9.78 2.63
N LEU A 331 -10.66 -10.73 1.70
CA LEU A 331 -9.76 -11.89 1.72
C LEU A 331 -8.29 -11.46 1.64
N ARG A 332 -7.91 -10.64 0.65
CA ARG A 332 -6.53 -10.13 0.48
C ARG A 332 -6.04 -9.43 1.74
N HIS A 333 -6.83 -8.50 2.27
CA HIS A 333 -6.52 -7.80 3.51
C HIS A 333 -6.48 -8.76 4.71
N GLY A 334 -7.31 -9.80 4.73
CA GLY A 334 -7.28 -10.86 5.74
C GLY A 334 -5.95 -11.62 5.77
N ILE A 335 -5.38 -11.92 4.61
CA ILE A 335 -4.04 -12.55 4.50
C ILE A 335 -2.96 -11.60 5.05
N VAL A 336 -3.00 -10.30 4.72
CA VAL A 336 -2.10 -9.27 5.27
C VAL A 336 -2.16 -9.28 6.80
N MET A 337 -3.36 -9.17 7.37
CA MET A 337 -3.56 -9.11 8.83
C MET A 337 -3.08 -10.37 9.54
N ALA A 338 -3.35 -11.54 8.96
CA ALA A 338 -2.87 -12.80 9.50
C ALA A 338 -1.33 -12.91 9.45
N ARG A 339 -0.70 -12.43 8.38
CA ARG A 339 0.77 -12.38 8.27
C ARG A 339 1.37 -11.42 9.30
N ILE A 340 0.76 -10.25 9.50
CA ILE A 340 1.16 -9.29 10.54
C ILE A 340 1.02 -9.92 11.93
N LYS A 341 -0.08 -10.65 12.21
CA LYS A 341 -0.22 -11.33 13.50
C LYS A 341 0.87 -12.36 13.73
N ARG A 342 1.23 -13.16 12.72
CA ARG A 342 2.38 -14.08 12.81
C ARG A 342 3.67 -13.35 13.12
N ARG A 343 3.90 -12.20 12.48
CA ARG A 343 5.04 -11.34 12.74
C ARG A 343 5.06 -10.85 14.20
N MET A 344 3.94 -10.34 14.71
CA MET A 344 3.84 -9.88 16.09
C MET A 344 4.11 -11.00 17.10
N ILE A 345 3.60 -12.22 16.84
CA ILE A 345 3.89 -13.40 17.66
C ILE A 345 5.38 -13.75 17.62
N HIS A 346 6.01 -13.69 16.44
CA HIS A 346 7.44 -13.94 16.29
C HIS A 346 8.29 -12.99 17.15
N PHE A 347 7.90 -11.71 17.24
CA PHE A 347 8.58 -10.70 18.04
C PHE A 347 8.09 -10.62 19.51
N GLY A 348 7.15 -11.47 19.92
CA GLY A 348 6.62 -11.50 21.30
C GLY A 348 5.66 -10.34 21.64
N GLU A 349 5.14 -9.65 20.63
CA GLU A 349 4.20 -8.52 20.75
C GLU A 349 2.73 -9.00 20.81
N ASP A 350 2.47 -10.23 20.37
CA ASP A 350 1.16 -10.90 20.47
C ASP A 350 1.36 -12.40 20.80
N THR A 351 0.26 -13.10 21.06
CA THR A 351 0.25 -14.51 21.46
C THR A 351 -0.50 -15.38 20.45
N ASP A 352 -0.01 -16.61 20.27
CA ASP A 352 -0.68 -17.58 19.42
C ASP A 352 -2.07 -17.95 19.98
N THR A 353 -3.06 -18.06 19.09
CA THR A 353 -4.46 -18.37 19.42
C THR A 353 -4.86 -19.74 18.88
N ALA A 354 -5.67 -20.47 19.66
CA ALA A 354 -6.18 -21.79 19.26
C ALA A 354 -7.17 -21.70 18.09
N ASP A 355 -8.03 -20.68 18.08
CA ASP A 355 -8.83 -20.35 16.91
C ASP A 355 -7.97 -19.57 15.91
N ARG A 356 -7.81 -20.14 14.72
CA ARG A 356 -7.00 -19.56 13.64
C ARG A 356 -7.69 -18.40 12.94
N ASP A 357 -9.02 -18.32 13.00
CA ASP A 357 -9.73 -17.18 12.42
C ASP A 357 -9.46 -15.88 13.20
N ASP A 358 -9.02 -15.96 14.47
CA ASP A 358 -8.62 -14.79 15.27
C ASP A 358 -7.35 -14.11 14.74
N TYR A 359 -6.70 -14.69 13.72
CA TYR A 359 -5.63 -14.04 12.97
C TYR A 359 -6.13 -12.94 12.04
N VAL A 360 -7.41 -12.97 11.67
CA VAL A 360 -8.04 -11.98 10.82
C VAL A 360 -8.75 -10.97 11.70
N MET A 361 -8.17 -9.78 11.86
CA MET A 361 -8.71 -8.73 12.75
C MET A 361 -10.17 -8.38 12.43
N HIS A 362 -10.51 -8.36 11.14
CA HIS A 362 -11.86 -8.10 10.62
C HIS A 362 -12.65 -9.38 10.31
N ARG A 363 -12.43 -10.46 11.07
CA ARG A 363 -13.23 -11.70 10.99
C ARG A 363 -14.74 -11.43 10.96
N PRO A 364 -15.33 -10.55 11.80
CA PRO A 364 -16.77 -10.28 11.76
C PRO A 364 -17.25 -9.71 10.41
N LEU A 365 -16.48 -8.80 9.81
CA LEU A 365 -16.77 -8.25 8.48
C LEU A 365 -16.76 -9.37 7.43
N LEU A 366 -15.69 -10.17 7.40
CA LEU A 366 -15.56 -11.24 6.42
C LEU A 366 -16.66 -12.31 6.58
N GLN A 367 -17.05 -12.63 7.82
CA GLN A 367 -18.15 -13.54 8.10
C GLN A 367 -19.49 -12.96 7.61
N ALA A 368 -19.75 -11.69 7.88
CA ALA A 368 -20.96 -11.02 7.41
C ALA A 368 -21.03 -10.94 5.87
N LEU A 369 -19.90 -10.78 5.18
CA LEU A 369 -19.84 -10.86 3.71
C LEU A 369 -20.18 -12.27 3.21
N LEU A 370 -19.62 -13.32 3.82
CA LEU A 370 -19.90 -14.71 3.46
C LEU A 370 -21.39 -15.06 3.66
N ASP A 371 -22.01 -14.48 4.68
CA ASP A 371 -23.42 -14.69 4.99
C ASP A 371 -24.36 -13.76 4.19
N GLY A 372 -23.82 -12.82 3.41
CA GLY A 372 -24.60 -11.82 2.66
C GLY A 372 -25.35 -10.82 3.54
N THR A 373 -24.84 -10.56 4.76
CA THR A 373 -25.49 -9.71 5.77
C THR A 373 -24.76 -8.39 6.03
N TYR A 374 -23.59 -8.17 5.43
CA TYR A 374 -22.82 -6.93 5.61
C TYR A 374 -23.49 -5.73 4.92
N ALA A 375 -23.63 -4.63 5.65
CA ALA A 375 -24.17 -3.36 5.15
C ALA A 375 -23.02 -2.38 4.90
N TRP A 376 -22.88 -1.91 3.66
CA TRP A 376 -21.75 -1.06 3.25
C TRP A 376 -21.92 0.42 3.53
N ASP A 377 -23.14 0.96 3.60
CA ASP A 377 -23.43 2.38 3.79
C ASP A 377 -24.21 2.62 5.09
#